data_AF-A0AAU6WWT3-F1
#
_entry.id   AF-A0AAU6WWT3-F1
#
_cell.length_a   1.000
_cell.length_b   1.000
_cell.length_c   1.000
_cell.angle_alpha   90.00
_cell.angle_beta   90.00
_cell.angle_gamma   90.00
#
_symmetry.space_group_name_H-M   'P 1'
#
loop_
_entity.id
_entity.type
_entity.pdbx_description
1 polymer ?
#
loop_
_entity_poly.entity_id
_entity_poly.type
_entity_poly.pdbx_seq_one_letter_code
_entity_poly.pdbx_strand_id
1 'polypeptide(L)'
;MKKNIELGLTAVEKQQLRERKISLKALRDYAPDEIASLLNASADRARELVALAEFQSIPSLGIGFAKELIDQGYFSLDQMKGKSAVELFDAYEKHCGCWADPCVEDSYRLLVHYIEHRDDTKHWWDFTKERKAYRAEFGFLPDRPVTAWYETEKYPKAKAHLKG
;
A
#
# COMPACT_ATOMS: atom_id res chain seq x y z
N MET A 1 -12.35 -14.11 -8.19
CA MET A 1 -12.40 -14.33 -6.72
C MET A 1 -12.77 -13.02 -6.04
N LYS A 2 -13.68 -13.00 -5.06
CA LYS A 2 -14.02 -11.77 -4.33
C LYS A 2 -12.89 -11.43 -3.36
N LYS A 3 -12.18 -10.33 -3.59
CA LYS A 3 -11.09 -9.88 -2.72
C LYS A 3 -11.65 -9.32 -1.41
N ASN A 4 -11.19 -9.84 -0.28
CA ASN A 4 -11.55 -9.34 1.04
C ASN A 4 -10.71 -8.08 1.31
N ILE A 5 -11.36 -6.94 1.53
CA ILE A 5 -10.68 -5.68 1.84
C ILE A 5 -10.79 -5.44 3.34
N GLU A 6 -9.64 -5.17 3.96
CA GLU A 6 -9.54 -4.93 5.38
C GLU A 6 -9.37 -3.43 5.65
N LEU A 7 -10.38 -2.81 6.26
CA LEU A 7 -10.35 -1.37 6.55
C LEU A 7 -9.83 -1.03 7.96
N GLY A 8 -9.42 -2.03 8.75
CA GLY A 8 -8.93 -1.80 10.10
C GLY A 8 -9.91 -1.07 11.02
N LEU A 9 -11.22 -1.33 10.86
CA LEU A 9 -12.24 -0.64 11.65
C LEU A 9 -12.13 -0.97 13.15
N THR A 10 -12.28 0.05 13.98
CA THR A 10 -12.40 -0.06 15.44
C THR A 10 -13.71 -0.75 15.84
N ALA A 11 -13.81 -1.17 17.10
CA ALA A 11 -15.04 -1.75 17.64
C ALA A 11 -16.23 -0.78 17.53
N VAL A 12 -15.98 0.52 17.77
CA VAL A 12 -16.98 1.59 17.68
C VAL A 12 -17.45 1.78 16.23
N GLU A 13 -16.53 1.91 15.28
CA GLU A 13 -16.87 2.04 13.85
C GLU A 13 -17.68 0.83 13.35
N LYS A 14 -17.30 -0.39 13.76
CA LYS A 14 -18.05 -1.61 13.44
C LYS A 14 -19.46 -1.62 14.04
N GLN A 15 -19.65 -1.03 15.23
CA GLN A 15 -20.97 -0.93 15.85
C GLN A 15 -21.86 0.06 15.10
N GLN A 16 -21.32 1.22 14.73
CA GLN A 16 -22.05 2.25 13.99
C GLN A 16 -22.58 1.78 12.63
N LEU A 17 -21.80 0.96 11.91
CA LEU A 17 -22.24 0.34 10.66
C LEU A 17 -23.40 -0.63 10.86
N ARG A 18 -23.35 -1.44 11.93
CA ARG A 18 -24.42 -2.42 12.23
C ARG A 18 -25.74 -1.73 12.54
N GLU A 19 -25.71 -0.66 13.34
CA GLU A 19 -26.89 0.13 13.69
C GLU A 19 -27.58 0.72 12.44
N ARG A 20 -26.76 1.15 11.47
CA ARG A 20 -27.23 1.69 10.19
C ARG A 20 -27.50 0.63 9.12
N LYS A 21 -27.27 -0.65 9.44
CA LYS A 21 -27.40 -1.81 8.53
C LYS A 21 -26.53 -1.66 7.25
N ILE A 22 -25.41 -0.95 7.35
CA ILE A 22 -24.46 -0.77 6.25
C ILE A 22 -23.42 -1.88 6.30
N SER A 23 -23.20 -2.55 5.17
CA SER A 23 -22.15 -3.56 5.06
C SER A 23 -20.78 -2.92 4.83
N LEU A 24 -19.71 -3.59 5.27
CA LEU A 24 -18.33 -3.15 5.00
C LEU A 24 -18.03 -2.98 3.50
N LYS A 25 -18.70 -3.75 2.65
CA LYS A 25 -18.52 -3.67 1.19
C LYS A 25 -19.14 -2.41 0.61
N ALA A 26 -20.30 -2.02 1.13
CA ALA A 26 -20.99 -0.81 0.68
C ALA A 26 -20.22 0.46 1.01
N LEU A 27 -19.33 0.44 2.02
CA LEU A 27 -18.48 1.59 2.34
C LEU A 27 -17.62 2.09 1.18
N ARG A 28 -17.35 1.25 0.17
CA ARG A 28 -16.59 1.65 -1.02
C ARG A 28 -17.35 2.60 -1.94
N ASP A 29 -18.67 2.63 -1.81
CA ASP A 29 -19.56 3.41 -2.67
C ASP A 29 -19.86 4.80 -2.06
N TYR A 30 -19.35 5.09 -0.85
CA TYR A 30 -19.54 6.36 -0.16
C TYR A 30 -18.32 7.27 -0.33
N ALA A 31 -18.58 8.57 -0.44
CA ALA A 31 -17.55 9.59 -0.42
C ALA A 31 -16.95 9.77 1.00
N PRO A 32 -15.73 10.33 1.14
CA PRO A 32 -15.08 10.50 2.44
C PRO A 32 -15.91 11.27 3.48
N ASP A 33 -16.64 12.30 3.07
CA ASP A 33 -17.52 13.10 3.94
C ASP A 33 -18.76 12.32 4.40
N GLU A 34 -19.31 11.47 3.52
CA GLU A 34 -20.37 10.53 3.89
C GLU A 34 -19.87 9.49 4.89
N ILE A 35 -18.68 8.92 4.68
CA ILE A 35 -18.07 7.96 5.61
C ILE A 35 -17.80 8.62 6.97
N ALA A 36 -17.28 9.85 6.98
CA ALA A 36 -17.07 10.62 8.20
C ALA A 36 -18.39 10.78 9.00
N SER A 37 -19.47 11.13 8.30
CA SER A 37 -20.80 11.28 8.89
C SER A 37 -21.40 9.96 9.37
N LEU A 38 -21.23 8.88 8.60
CA LEU A 38 -21.74 7.54 8.92
C LEU A 38 -21.07 6.92 10.15
N LEU A 39 -19.76 7.15 10.30
CA LEU A 39 -18.93 6.57 11.35
C LEU A 39 -18.66 7.53 12.52
N ASN A 40 -19.17 8.77 12.46
CA ASN A 40 -18.81 9.84 13.38
C ASN A 40 -17.29 9.95 13.54
N ALA A 41 -16.58 9.86 12.42
CA ALA A 41 -15.13 9.82 12.35
C ALA A 41 -14.57 11.18 11.91
N SER A 42 -13.28 11.42 12.16
CA SER A 42 -12.61 12.60 11.62
C SER A 42 -12.50 12.53 10.10
N ALA A 43 -12.36 13.68 9.45
CA ALA A 43 -12.14 13.75 8.01
C ALA A 43 -10.89 12.96 7.56
N ASP A 44 -9.82 12.99 8.37
CA ASP A 44 -8.61 12.22 8.09
C ASP A 44 -8.85 10.71 8.20
N ARG A 45 -9.56 10.26 9.24
CA ARG A 45 -9.91 8.85 9.38
C ARG A 45 -10.78 8.37 8.23
N ALA A 46 -11.75 9.15 7.80
CA ALA A 46 -12.57 8.79 6.64
C ALA A 46 -11.74 8.71 5.34
N ARG A 47 -10.79 9.64 5.16
CA ARG A 47 -9.83 9.63 4.04
C ARG A 47 -8.96 8.37 4.05
N GLU A 48 -8.44 7.97 5.21
CA GLU A 48 -7.70 6.72 5.38
C GLU A 48 -8.53 5.49 4.98
N LEU A 49 -9.80 5.43 5.39
CA LEU A 49 -10.67 4.29 5.08
C LEU A 49 -10.91 4.15 3.58
N VAL A 50 -11.11 5.28 2.87
CA VAL A 50 -11.24 5.29 1.40
C VAL A 50 -9.92 4.86 0.75
N ALA A 51 -8.79 5.42 1.19
CA ALA A 51 -7.47 5.06 0.68
C ALA A 51 -7.16 3.58 0.86
N LEU A 52 -7.45 3.02 2.05
CA LEU A 52 -7.30 1.59 2.33
C LEU A 52 -8.12 0.74 1.38
N ALA A 53 -9.35 1.15 1.07
CA ALA A 53 -10.20 0.44 0.13
C ALA A 53 -9.66 0.52 -1.31
N GLU A 54 -9.24 1.71 -1.73
CA GLU A 54 -8.73 1.95 -3.07
C GLU A 54 -7.43 1.17 -3.33
N PHE A 55 -6.43 1.26 -2.44
CA PHE A 55 -5.15 0.56 -2.62
C PHE A 55 -5.28 -0.95 -2.56
N GLN A 56 -6.20 -1.48 -1.74
CA GLN A 56 -6.48 -2.91 -1.70
C GLN A 56 -7.34 -3.41 -2.86
N SER A 57 -7.82 -2.53 -3.76
CA SER A 57 -8.48 -2.97 -5.00
C SER A 57 -7.49 -3.61 -5.99
N ILE A 58 -6.22 -3.22 -5.95
CA ILE A 58 -5.15 -3.70 -6.85
C ILE A 58 -4.86 -5.17 -6.55
N PRO A 59 -4.90 -6.10 -7.53
CA PRO A 59 -4.65 -7.52 -7.27
C PRO A 59 -3.33 -7.78 -6.55
N SER A 60 -3.24 -8.85 -5.76
CA SER A 60 -2.04 -9.23 -4.98
C SER A 60 -1.52 -8.23 -3.92
N LEU A 61 -2.02 -6.99 -3.85
CA LEU A 61 -1.62 -6.00 -2.85
C LEU A 61 -2.56 -6.01 -1.64
N GLY A 62 -2.02 -6.23 -0.45
CA GLY A 62 -2.80 -6.33 0.79
C GLY A 62 -2.82 -5.04 1.62
N ILE A 63 -3.48 -5.12 2.80
CA ILE A 63 -3.55 -4.01 3.75
C ILE A 63 -2.17 -3.49 4.19
N GLY A 64 -1.15 -4.36 4.26
CA GLY A 64 0.20 -3.94 4.63
C GLY A 64 0.78 -2.90 3.66
N PHE A 65 0.67 -3.16 2.36
CA PHE A 65 1.09 -2.22 1.32
C PHE A 65 0.21 -0.97 1.29
N ALA A 66 -1.11 -1.13 1.47
CA ALA A 66 -2.03 0.01 1.54
C ALA A 66 -1.72 0.96 2.70
N LYS A 67 -1.42 0.42 3.88
CA LYS A 67 -1.00 1.22 5.05
C LYS A 67 0.32 1.94 4.79
N GLU A 68 1.28 1.25 4.18
CA GLU A 68 2.57 1.86 3.85
C GLU A 68 2.44 3.03 2.87
N LEU A 69 1.51 2.99 1.91
CA LEU A 69 1.22 4.13 1.05
C LEU A 69 0.62 5.31 1.84
N ILE A 70 -0.28 5.02 2.78
CA ILE A 70 -0.88 6.03 3.67
C ILE A 70 0.16 6.66 4.59
N ASP A 71 1.07 5.85 5.15
CA ASP A 71 2.17 6.31 6.02
C ASP A 71 3.14 7.24 5.25
N GLN A 72 3.28 7.03 3.93
CA GLN A 72 4.01 7.94 3.03
C GLN A 72 3.21 9.20 2.63
N GLY A 73 1.95 9.33 3.07
CA GLY A 73 1.09 10.47 2.79
C GLY A 73 0.23 10.35 1.52
N TYR A 74 0.14 9.16 0.93
CA TYR A 74 -0.75 8.90 -0.21
C TYR A 74 -2.13 8.42 0.28
N PHE A 75 -3.16 9.11 -0.17
CA PHE A 75 -4.56 8.84 0.14
C PHE A 75 -5.41 8.57 -1.11
N SER A 76 -4.84 8.66 -2.31
CA SER A 76 -5.48 8.19 -3.53
C SER A 76 -4.50 7.75 -4.61
N LEU A 77 -4.96 6.93 -5.56
CA LEU A 77 -4.17 6.53 -6.73
C LEU A 77 -3.77 7.72 -7.61
N ASP A 78 -4.62 8.74 -7.69
CA ASP A 78 -4.37 9.93 -8.51
C ASP A 78 -3.16 10.73 -8.05
N GLN A 79 -2.82 10.73 -6.75
CA GLN A 79 -1.62 11.41 -6.22
C GLN A 79 -0.30 10.80 -6.71
N MET A 80 -0.35 9.58 -7.24
CA MET A 80 0.82 8.87 -7.77
C MET A 80 0.84 8.80 -9.29
N LYS A 81 -0.15 9.41 -9.96
CA LYS A 81 -0.23 9.42 -11.42
C LYS A 81 0.97 10.14 -12.04
N GLY A 82 1.57 9.51 -13.05
CA GLY A 82 2.74 10.04 -13.77
C GLY A 82 4.08 9.85 -13.05
N LYS A 83 4.10 9.24 -11.86
CA LYS A 83 5.34 8.81 -11.20
C LYS A 83 5.74 7.42 -11.70
N SER A 84 7.03 7.21 -11.91
CA SER A 84 7.56 5.89 -12.24
C SER A 84 7.60 4.98 -11.00
N ALA A 85 7.59 3.67 -11.23
CA ALA A 85 7.69 2.69 -10.15
C ALA A 85 9.02 2.79 -9.39
N VAL A 86 10.09 3.19 -10.08
CA VAL A 86 11.42 3.38 -9.51
C VAL A 86 11.42 4.58 -8.56
N GLU A 87 10.85 5.72 -8.97
CA GLU A 87 10.74 6.90 -8.10
C GLU A 87 9.93 6.62 -6.84
N LEU A 88 8.81 5.90 -6.97
CA LEU A 88 7.97 5.53 -5.83
C LEU A 88 8.68 4.56 -4.88
N PHE A 89 9.37 3.57 -5.43
CA PHE A 89 10.13 2.60 -4.62
C PHE A 89 11.32 3.26 -3.91
N ASP A 90 12.07 4.12 -4.61
CA ASP A 90 13.20 4.82 -4.01
C ASP A 90 12.73 5.81 -2.91
N ALA A 91 11.57 6.47 -3.10
CA ALA A 91 10.94 7.29 -2.06
C ALA A 91 10.52 6.46 -0.84
N TYR A 92 10.02 5.26 -1.06
CA TYR A 92 9.66 4.32 0.01
C TYR A 92 10.87 3.86 0.82
N GLU A 93 11.97 3.48 0.18
CA GLU A 93 13.20 3.10 0.90
C GLU A 93 13.73 4.28 1.73
N LYS A 94 13.69 5.51 1.18
CA LYS A 94 14.05 6.72 1.91
C LYS A 94 13.12 6.99 3.10
N HIS A 95 11.82 6.82 2.93
CA HIS A 95 10.83 6.91 4.02
C HIS A 95 11.11 5.89 5.13
N CYS A 96 11.46 4.66 4.76
CA CYS A 96 11.80 3.59 5.70
C CYS A 96 13.20 3.74 6.33
N GLY A 97 14.09 4.56 5.75
CA GLY A 97 15.48 4.68 6.18
C GLY A 97 16.30 3.40 6.02
N CYS A 98 15.82 2.44 5.22
CA CYS A 98 16.45 1.15 4.98
C CYS A 98 16.10 0.65 3.57
N TRP A 99 16.95 -0.22 3.03
CA TRP A 99 16.65 -0.86 1.76
C TRP A 99 15.71 -2.06 1.96
N ALA A 100 14.77 -2.22 1.05
CA ALA A 100 13.67 -3.16 1.15
C ALA A 100 13.90 -4.45 0.34
N ASP A 101 13.12 -5.49 0.66
CA ASP A 101 13.11 -6.70 -0.15
C ASP A 101 12.76 -6.37 -1.62
N PRO A 102 13.44 -6.97 -2.61
CA PRO A 102 13.19 -6.68 -4.02
C PRO A 102 11.75 -6.91 -4.50
N CYS A 103 10.96 -7.78 -3.84
CA CYS A 103 9.55 -7.99 -4.20
C CYS A 103 8.66 -6.77 -3.89
N VAL A 104 9.15 -5.84 -3.06
CA VAL A 104 8.43 -4.59 -2.79
C VAL A 104 8.46 -3.68 -4.02
N GLU A 105 9.58 -3.60 -4.75
CA GLU A 105 9.63 -2.85 -6.02
C GLU A 105 8.67 -3.45 -7.07
N ASP A 106 8.55 -4.79 -7.11
CA ASP A 106 7.58 -5.46 -7.98
C ASP A 106 6.13 -5.03 -7.67
N SER A 107 5.83 -4.74 -6.39
CA SER A 107 4.54 -4.21 -5.97
C SER A 107 4.31 -2.76 -6.43
N TYR A 108 5.35 -1.91 -6.42
CA TYR A 108 5.29 -0.55 -6.98
C TYR A 108 5.15 -0.55 -8.51
N ARG A 109 5.76 -1.50 -9.21
CA ARG A 109 5.57 -1.68 -10.66
C ARG A 109 4.13 -2.05 -10.99
N LEU A 110 3.55 -3.00 -10.25
CA LEU A 110 2.14 -3.31 -10.38
C LEU A 110 1.25 -2.09 -10.06
N LEU A 111 1.57 -1.33 -9.02
CA LEU A 111 0.83 -0.12 -8.65
C LEU A 111 0.77 0.87 -9.82
N VAL A 112 1.92 1.19 -10.43
CA VAL A 112 1.99 2.12 -11.56
C VAL A 112 1.24 1.56 -12.77
N HIS A 113 1.44 0.28 -13.12
CA HIS A 113 0.71 -0.38 -14.20
C HIS A 113 -0.81 -0.31 -13.99
N TYR A 114 -1.28 -0.53 -12.77
CA TYR A 114 -2.70 -0.42 -12.43
C TYR A 114 -3.22 1.03 -12.51
N ILE A 115 -2.41 2.01 -12.08
CA ILE A 115 -2.73 3.44 -12.18
C ILE A 115 -2.90 3.86 -13.64
N GLU A 116 -2.12 3.31 -14.56
CA GLU A 116 -2.15 3.68 -15.98
C GLU A 116 -3.19 2.90 -16.78
N HIS A 117 -3.32 1.60 -16.52
CA HIS A 117 -4.09 0.69 -17.37
C HIS A 117 -5.38 0.18 -16.74
N ARG A 118 -5.55 0.33 -15.42
CA ARG A 118 -6.66 -0.30 -14.64
C ARG A 118 -6.78 -1.80 -14.88
N ASP A 119 -5.65 -2.45 -15.17
CA ASP A 119 -5.56 -3.88 -15.47
C ASP A 119 -5.54 -4.71 -14.18
N ASP A 120 -6.61 -5.44 -13.94
CA ASP A 120 -6.81 -6.29 -12.77
C ASP A 120 -6.36 -7.75 -12.99
N THR A 121 -5.75 -8.06 -14.13
CA THR A 121 -5.26 -9.41 -14.46
C THR A 121 -3.84 -9.66 -13.95
N LYS A 122 -3.09 -8.59 -13.67
CA LYS A 122 -1.68 -8.64 -13.26
C LYS A 122 -1.51 -8.75 -11.75
N HIS A 123 -0.46 -9.44 -11.35
CA HIS A 123 -0.01 -9.57 -9.98
C HIS A 123 1.44 -9.08 -9.85
N TRP A 124 1.90 -8.79 -8.63
CA TRP A 124 3.22 -8.15 -8.44
C TRP A 124 4.34 -8.99 -9.05
N TRP A 125 4.26 -10.33 -8.95
CA TRP A 125 5.29 -11.21 -9.48
C TRP A 125 5.42 -11.20 -11.01
N ASP A 126 4.40 -10.73 -11.74
CA ASP A 126 4.47 -10.57 -13.19
C ASP A 126 5.53 -9.53 -13.62
N PHE A 127 5.89 -8.61 -12.71
CA PHE A 127 6.88 -7.56 -12.95
C PHE A 127 8.31 -7.95 -12.55
N THR A 128 8.52 -9.14 -11.98
CA THR A 128 9.83 -9.63 -11.51
C THR A 128 10.88 -9.60 -12.62
N LYS A 129 10.51 -10.04 -13.83
CA LYS A 129 11.44 -10.12 -14.97
C LYS A 129 11.86 -8.73 -15.42
N GLU A 130 10.91 -7.82 -15.52
CA GLU A 130 11.14 -6.42 -15.88
C GLU A 130 12.04 -5.72 -14.87
N ARG A 131 11.73 -5.85 -13.57
CA ARG A 131 12.56 -5.32 -12.49
C ARG A 131 14.00 -5.80 -12.57
N LYS A 132 14.20 -7.12 -12.74
CA LYS A 132 15.55 -7.70 -12.82
C LYS A 132 16.34 -7.14 -14.00
N ALA A 133 15.71 -7.00 -15.17
CA ALA A 133 16.35 -6.41 -16.34
C ALA A 133 16.75 -4.94 -16.06
N TYR A 134 15.82 -4.14 -15.53
CA TYR A 134 16.06 -2.74 -15.19
C TYR A 134 17.20 -2.59 -14.17
N ARG A 135 17.19 -3.36 -13.08
CA ARG A 135 18.23 -3.25 -12.03
C ARG A 135 19.58 -3.79 -12.47
N ALA A 136 19.64 -4.68 -13.47
CA ALA A 136 20.90 -5.11 -14.07
C ALA A 136 21.54 -4.01 -14.94
N GLU A 137 20.72 -3.18 -15.59
CA GLU A 137 21.18 -2.10 -16.46
C GLU A 137 21.49 -0.81 -15.68
N PHE A 138 20.59 -0.39 -14.79
CA PHE A 138 20.65 0.92 -14.14
C PHE A 138 21.07 0.87 -12.66
N GLY A 139 21.03 -0.30 -12.02
CA GLY A 139 21.34 -0.44 -10.60
C GLY A 139 20.38 0.34 -9.68
N PHE A 140 20.92 0.85 -8.57
CA PHE A 140 20.21 1.68 -7.59
C PHE A 140 20.85 3.07 -7.51
N LEU A 141 20.09 4.04 -7.01
CA LEU A 141 20.61 5.39 -6.79
C LEU A 141 21.75 5.39 -5.75
N PRO A 142 22.74 6.31 -5.89
CA PRO A 142 23.86 6.40 -4.95
C PRO A 142 23.45 6.75 -3.51
N ASP A 143 22.30 7.39 -3.33
CA ASP A 143 21.77 7.82 -2.03
C ASP A 143 20.79 6.81 -1.42
N ARG A 144 20.76 5.57 -1.92
CA ARG A 144 19.98 4.48 -1.35
C ARG A 144 20.43 4.19 0.09
N PRO A 145 19.49 3.94 1.03
CA PRO A 145 19.84 3.52 2.38
C PRO A 145 20.72 2.25 2.39
N VAL A 146 21.68 2.21 3.32
CA VAL A 146 22.65 1.10 3.43
C VAL A 146 22.16 -0.02 4.34
N THR A 147 21.35 0.32 5.34
CA THR A 147 20.83 -0.64 6.33
C THR A 147 19.74 -1.50 5.69
N ALA A 148 19.79 -2.81 5.92
CA ALA A 148 18.77 -3.72 5.42
C ALA A 148 17.48 -3.62 6.24
N TRP A 149 16.32 -3.80 5.62
CA TRP A 149 15.02 -3.78 6.32
C TRP A 149 14.98 -4.75 7.51
N TYR A 150 15.63 -5.91 7.40
CA TYR A 150 15.66 -6.94 8.45
C TYR A 150 16.62 -6.64 9.60
N GLU A 151 17.50 -5.64 9.46
CA GLU A 151 18.40 -5.18 10.53
C GLU A 151 17.71 -4.14 11.44
N THR A 152 16.63 -3.55 10.93
CA THR A 152 15.87 -2.52 11.64
C THR A 152 15.09 -3.10 12.82
N GLU A 153 14.77 -2.26 13.80
CA GLU A 153 13.96 -2.64 14.95
C GLU A 153 12.47 -2.80 14.61
N LYS A 154 12.05 -2.34 13.43
CA LYS A 154 10.67 -2.45 12.90
C LYS A 154 10.26 -3.92 12.71
N TYR A 155 11.22 -4.84 12.52
CA TYR A 155 10.98 -6.27 12.28
C TYR A 155 11.81 -7.17 13.21
N PRO A 156 11.50 -7.22 14.52
CA PRO A 156 12.33 -7.89 15.53
C PRO A 156 12.51 -9.40 15.28
N LYS A 157 11.53 -10.04 14.63
CA LYS A 157 11.62 -11.46 14.25
C LYS A 157 12.66 -11.73 13.16
N ALA A 158 12.85 -10.81 12.20
CA ALA A 158 13.84 -10.95 11.15
C ALA A 158 15.28 -10.80 11.71
N LYS A 159 15.47 -9.85 12.63
CA LYS A 159 16.73 -9.61 13.34
C LYS A 159 17.22 -10.80 14.17
N ALA A 160 16.29 -11.63 14.68
CA ALA A 160 16.61 -12.82 15.46
C ALA A 160 17.17 -13.98 14.61
N HIS A 161 16.76 -14.09 13.34
CA HIS A 161 17.22 -15.15 12.43
C HIS A 161 18.60 -14.91 11.82
N LEU A 162 19.16 -13.71 11.97
CA LEU A 162 20.48 -13.33 11.45
C LEU A 162 21.60 -13.47 12.49
N LYS A 163 21.23 -13.71 13.76
CA LYS A 163 22.17 -13.93 14.87
C LYS A 163 22.46 -15.41 15.14
N GLY A 164 22.13 -16.29 14.19
CA GLY A 164 22.30 -17.75 14.29
C GLY A 164 23.28 -18.29 13.26
#